data_AF-A0A673ZS54-F1
#
_entry.id   AF-A0A673ZS54-F1
#
_cell.length_a   1.000
_cell.length_b   1.000
_cell.length_c   1.000
_cell.angle_alpha   90.00
_cell.angle_beta   90.00
_cell.angle_gamma   90.00
#
_symmetry.space_group_name_H-M   'P 1'
#
loop_
_entity.id
_entity.type
_entity.pdbx_description
1 polymer ?
#
loop_
_entity_poly.entity_id
_entity_poly.type
_entity_poly.pdbx_seq_one_letter_code
_entity_poly.pdbx_strand_id
1 'polypeptide(L)'
;MADSFMGKAATMEIPINSNGETLAEDDSLEQDLQQVMVSGPNLNETSIVSGGYGGPAGGIIPTSSIKGTHNLRMKSRGQVVGLVPSQSAASRIANQNQTDQPFTGSGMHHSNSNQNMSVEEANRGVAVEKLDSVKKWGINTYKCTKQMFSERFGRGSRTVDLELEAQIDVLRDTKRKYESVLRLTSALTSHFYNMVQTQQALGDTFADLSQKSPELRDEFGYNAETQKLLCRNGEVLLGAINFFVSSINTLVNKTMEDTLMTIKLYEAARLEFDAYRADLEELSLGPRDAATMVRIEVSQQQYQVQRDKYERLRSDVTIKLKFLEENKVKVMHKQLLLFHNAISAYFAGNQQQLEQTLRQFNVKLKPPGSDKPSWLEES
;
A
#
# COMPACT_ATOMS: atom_id res chain seq x y z
N MET A 1 -30.72 62.74 0.26
CA MET A 1 -30.81 61.99 -1.01
C MET A 1 -30.10 60.68 -0.81
N ALA A 2 -30.82 59.59 -1.01
CA ALA A 2 -30.37 58.21 -0.82
C ALA A 2 -29.29 57.83 -1.85
N ASP A 3 -28.38 56.93 -1.50
CA ASP A 3 -28.49 55.55 -1.99
C ASP A 3 -27.51 54.59 -1.31
N SER A 4 -28.07 53.42 -0.99
CA SER A 4 -27.47 52.26 -0.37
C SER A 4 -27.23 51.21 -1.45
N PHE A 5 -26.03 50.62 -1.51
CA PHE A 5 -25.77 49.44 -2.32
C PHE A 5 -25.06 48.37 -1.48
N MET A 6 -25.88 47.46 -0.92
CA MET A 6 -25.46 46.13 -0.49
C MET A 6 -25.38 45.22 -1.72
N GLY A 7 -24.20 44.67 -2.00
CA GLY A 7 -23.98 43.66 -3.03
C GLY A 7 -24.54 42.30 -2.61
N LYS A 8 -25.45 41.76 -3.42
CA LYS A 8 -26.11 40.45 -3.27
C LYS A 8 -25.16 39.31 -3.66
N ALA A 9 -25.27 38.21 -2.92
CA ALA A 9 -24.70 36.91 -3.24
C ALA A 9 -25.27 36.36 -4.56
N ALA A 10 -24.39 35.83 -5.42
CA ALA A 10 -24.77 35.14 -6.65
C ALA A 10 -24.66 33.63 -6.43
N THR A 11 -25.82 32.96 -6.39
CA THR A 11 -26.02 31.53 -6.52
C THR A 11 -25.69 31.12 -7.96
N MET A 12 -24.75 30.20 -8.16
CA MET A 12 -24.51 29.58 -9.47
C MET A 12 -25.33 28.29 -9.57
N GLU A 13 -26.33 28.31 -10.45
CA GLU A 13 -27.13 27.14 -10.84
C GLU A 13 -26.36 26.28 -11.86
N ILE A 14 -26.45 24.96 -11.71
CA ILE A 14 -25.85 23.96 -12.61
C ILE A 14 -26.88 23.65 -13.71
N PRO A 15 -26.58 23.80 -15.01
CA PRO A 15 -27.51 23.43 -16.06
C PRO A 15 -27.57 21.91 -16.24
N ILE A 16 -28.79 21.37 -16.21
CA ILE A 16 -29.13 19.98 -16.53
C ILE A 16 -29.41 19.91 -18.03
N ASN A 17 -28.53 19.28 -18.82
CA ASN A 17 -28.80 18.99 -20.22
C ASN A 17 -29.41 17.59 -20.35
N SER A 18 -30.68 17.57 -20.73
CA SER A 18 -31.43 16.40 -21.17
C SER A 18 -31.24 16.25 -22.68
N ASN A 19 -30.69 15.13 -23.14
CA ASN A 19 -31.13 14.35 -24.30
C ASN A 19 -30.13 13.22 -24.58
N GLY A 20 -30.67 12.00 -24.70
CA GLY A 20 -29.90 10.77 -24.79
C GLY A 20 -29.31 10.49 -26.16
N GLU A 21 -28.06 10.04 -26.13
CA GLU A 21 -27.48 9.10 -27.08
C GLU A 21 -26.81 7.99 -26.26
N THR A 22 -27.42 6.80 -26.30
CA THR A 22 -26.95 5.58 -25.64
C THR A 22 -25.72 5.04 -26.37
N LEU A 23 -24.53 5.17 -25.78
CA LEU A 23 -23.36 4.38 -26.14
C LEU A 23 -23.38 3.07 -25.33
N ALA A 24 -23.44 1.95 -26.05
CA ALA A 24 -23.66 0.59 -25.56
C ALA A 24 -22.45 -0.04 -24.81
N GLU A 25 -21.76 0.73 -23.96
CA GLU A 25 -20.62 0.24 -23.17
C GLU A 25 -20.88 0.24 -21.65
N ASP A 26 -22.01 0.80 -21.18
CA ASP A 26 -22.32 0.93 -19.74
C ASP A 26 -23.08 -0.29 -19.17
N ASP A 27 -23.75 -1.08 -20.02
CA ASP A 27 -24.56 -2.24 -19.58
C ASP A 27 -23.71 -3.36 -18.94
N SER A 28 -22.44 -3.49 -19.33
CA SER A 28 -21.54 -4.50 -18.76
C SER A 28 -21.08 -4.15 -17.34
N LEU A 29 -20.99 -2.87 -17.01
CA LEU A 29 -20.57 -2.39 -15.68
C LEU A 29 -21.75 -2.39 -14.71
N GLU A 30 -22.94 -2.06 -15.20
CA GLU A 30 -24.18 -2.13 -14.41
C GLU A 30 -24.59 -3.58 -14.12
N GLN A 31 -24.35 -4.52 -15.06
CA GLN A 31 -24.51 -5.95 -14.82
C GLN A 31 -23.51 -6.49 -13.78
N ASP A 32 -22.24 -6.07 -13.80
CA ASP A 32 -21.27 -6.44 -12.77
C ASP A 32 -21.66 -5.88 -11.39
N LEU A 33 -22.23 -4.66 -11.34
CA LEU A 33 -22.79 -4.06 -10.12
C LEU A 33 -23.96 -4.88 -9.57
N GLN A 34 -24.91 -5.26 -10.43
CA GLN A 34 -26.07 -6.07 -10.02
C GLN A 34 -25.64 -7.50 -9.65
N GLN A 35 -24.66 -8.07 -10.33
CA GLN A 35 -24.16 -9.42 -10.05
C GLN A 35 -23.42 -9.48 -8.70
N VAL A 36 -22.69 -8.44 -8.30
CA VAL A 36 -22.06 -8.34 -6.98
C VAL A 36 -23.06 -8.04 -5.86
N MET A 37 -24.14 -7.29 -6.15
CA MET A 37 -25.23 -7.06 -5.20
C MET A 37 -26.14 -8.29 -5.00
N VAL A 38 -26.24 -9.17 -6.01
CA VAL A 38 -27.00 -10.43 -5.94
C VAL A 38 -26.15 -11.60 -5.42
N SER A 39 -24.81 -11.52 -5.54
CA SER A 39 -23.86 -12.56 -5.13
C SER A 39 -23.08 -12.21 -3.86
N GLY A 40 -23.74 -11.64 -2.85
CA GLY A 40 -23.20 -11.68 -1.49
C GLY A 40 -23.10 -13.14 -1.02
N PRO A 41 -22.04 -13.55 -0.29
CA PRO A 41 -21.95 -14.92 0.21
C PRO A 41 -23.16 -15.24 1.08
N ASN A 42 -23.97 -16.20 0.64
CA ASN A 42 -25.08 -16.75 1.43
C ASN A 42 -24.48 -17.57 2.58
N LEU A 43 -24.50 -17.01 3.79
CA LEU A 43 -23.92 -17.63 5.00
C LEU A 43 -24.85 -18.66 5.68
N ASN A 44 -25.93 -19.12 5.02
CA ASN A 44 -26.91 -20.00 5.65
C ASN A 44 -26.60 -21.51 5.57
N GLU A 45 -25.46 -21.95 5.05
CA GLU A 45 -25.09 -23.38 5.03
C GLU A 45 -23.74 -23.66 5.68
N THR A 46 -23.68 -23.53 7.01
CA THR A 46 -22.76 -24.35 7.82
C THR A 46 -23.58 -25.19 8.79
N SER A 47 -24.12 -26.29 8.29
CA SER A 47 -24.56 -27.42 9.11
C SER A 47 -23.32 -28.10 9.68
N ILE A 48 -23.03 -27.86 10.96
CA ILE A 48 -22.07 -28.68 11.70
C ILE A 48 -22.89 -29.71 12.48
N VAL A 49 -22.87 -30.94 11.98
CA VAL A 49 -23.43 -32.13 12.61
C VAL A 49 -22.81 -32.33 13.99
N SER A 50 -23.66 -32.31 15.01
CA SER A 50 -23.36 -32.72 16.37
C SER A 50 -23.20 -34.25 16.42
N GLY A 51 -22.01 -34.72 16.81
CA GLY A 51 -21.73 -36.13 17.05
C GLY A 51 -21.03 -36.29 18.39
N GLY A 52 -21.78 -36.63 19.43
CA GLY A 52 -21.25 -37.16 20.68
C GLY A 52 -21.24 -38.69 20.68
N TYR A 53 -20.22 -39.31 21.29
CA TYR A 53 -20.32 -40.38 22.31
C TYR A 53 -18.92 -40.98 22.63
N GLY A 54 -18.52 -40.90 23.91
CA GLY A 54 -18.06 -42.07 24.69
C GLY A 54 -16.58 -42.51 24.74
N GLY A 55 -15.91 -42.25 25.88
CA GLY A 55 -15.15 -43.26 26.62
C GLY A 55 -13.60 -43.25 26.56
N PRO A 56 -12.90 -43.75 27.61
CA PRO A 56 -11.64 -43.17 28.10
C PRO A 56 -10.39 -44.06 27.93
N ALA A 57 -9.20 -43.45 27.81
CA ALA A 57 -7.93 -44.08 28.16
C ALA A 57 -6.85 -43.04 28.43
N GLY A 58 -6.12 -43.22 29.54
CA GLY A 58 -5.16 -42.26 30.09
C GLY A 58 -3.83 -42.16 29.36
N GLY A 59 -3.10 -41.08 29.67
CA GLY A 59 -1.74 -40.83 29.22
C GLY A 59 -1.12 -39.65 29.97
N ILE A 60 0.00 -39.91 30.63
CA ILE A 60 0.67 -39.15 31.69
C ILE A 60 1.77 -38.20 31.12
N ILE A 61 1.73 -36.89 31.51
CA ILE A 61 2.84 -35.94 31.90
C ILE A 61 3.89 -35.49 30.82
N PRO A 62 4.64 -34.34 30.91
CA PRO A 62 4.54 -33.08 31.70
C PRO A 62 4.61 -31.76 30.88
N THR A 63 4.19 -30.69 31.54
CA THR A 63 4.47 -29.27 31.23
C THR A 63 5.89 -28.85 31.66
N SER A 64 6.57 -28.03 30.86
CA SER A 64 7.81 -27.32 31.27
C SER A 64 7.59 -25.81 31.42
N SER A 65 8.06 -25.30 32.55
CA SER A 65 8.02 -23.90 32.98
C SER A 65 9.05 -23.02 32.27
N ILE A 66 8.66 -21.82 31.84
CA ILE A 66 9.60 -20.76 31.46
C ILE A 66 9.73 -19.76 32.63
N LYS A 67 10.94 -19.69 33.19
CA LYS A 67 11.39 -18.68 34.15
C LYS A 67 11.73 -17.37 33.42
N GLY A 68 11.32 -16.24 33.99
CA GLY A 68 11.88 -14.91 33.67
C GLY A 68 13.13 -14.59 34.49
N THR A 69 13.89 -13.56 34.08
CA THR A 69 14.52 -12.52 34.94
C THR A 69 15.40 -11.53 34.14
N HIS A 70 15.05 -10.23 34.25
CA HIS A 70 15.83 -8.97 34.39
C HIS A 70 16.96 -8.54 33.42
N ASN A 71 16.88 -7.32 32.87
CA ASN A 71 17.51 -6.12 33.46
C ASN A 71 17.25 -4.80 32.69
N LEU A 72 16.85 -3.76 33.43
CA LEU A 72 16.81 -2.35 33.02
C LEU A 72 18.11 -1.67 33.49
N ARG A 73 18.79 -0.91 32.62
CA ARG A 73 19.81 0.05 33.06
C ARG A 73 19.86 1.28 32.15
N MET A 74 19.45 2.42 32.70
CA MET A 74 19.72 3.75 32.19
C MET A 74 21.17 4.19 32.48
N LYS A 75 21.75 4.97 31.56
CA LYS A 75 22.80 5.95 31.88
C LYS A 75 22.73 7.13 30.92
N SER A 76 22.74 8.32 31.51
CA SER A 76 22.78 9.65 30.89
C SER A 76 24.24 10.14 30.76
N ARG A 77 24.51 11.00 29.75
CA ARG A 77 25.25 12.29 29.80
C ARG A 77 26.23 12.52 28.62
N GLY A 78 26.05 13.65 27.91
CA GLY A 78 27.16 14.53 27.46
C GLY A 78 27.63 14.55 26.00
N GLN A 79 26.96 15.35 25.15
CA GLN A 79 27.47 16.38 24.20
C GLN A 79 28.88 16.22 23.54
N VAL A 80 28.93 16.13 22.18
CA VAL A 80 29.84 16.88 21.26
C VAL A 80 29.25 16.90 19.84
N VAL A 81 29.29 18.08 19.19
CA VAL A 81 28.90 18.36 17.80
C VAL A 81 29.93 17.79 16.82
N GLY A 82 29.49 17.01 15.82
CA GLY A 82 30.34 16.53 14.73
C GLY A 82 29.52 16.03 13.55
N LEU A 83 29.73 16.65 12.39
CA LEU A 83 29.13 16.28 11.09
C LEU A 83 29.51 14.84 10.73
N VAL A 84 28.52 13.98 10.51
CA VAL A 84 28.70 12.59 10.03
C VAL A 84 28.31 12.51 8.55
N PRO A 85 29.17 12.00 7.66
CA PRO A 85 28.76 11.59 6.32
C PRO A 85 28.00 10.26 6.41
N SER A 86 26.79 10.21 5.85
CA SER A 86 25.97 9.00 5.74
C SER A 86 26.70 7.90 4.97
N GLN A 87 27.00 6.78 5.64
CA GLN A 87 27.43 5.53 5.02
C GLN A 87 26.23 4.82 4.36
N SER A 88 25.79 5.30 3.20
CA SER A 88 24.75 4.60 2.42
C SER A 88 25.05 4.48 0.92
N ALA A 89 26.31 4.68 0.51
CA ALA A 89 26.72 4.64 -0.90
C ALA A 89 27.74 3.54 -1.25
N ALA A 90 27.94 2.52 -0.40
CA ALA A 90 28.98 1.50 -0.60
C ALA A 90 28.47 0.04 -0.60
N SER A 91 27.21 -0.20 -0.95
CA SER A 91 26.72 -1.58 -1.07
C SER A 91 25.64 -1.67 -2.14
N ARG A 92 26.05 -2.06 -3.35
CA ARG A 92 25.26 -2.77 -4.39
C ARG A 92 26.05 -2.82 -5.71
N ILE A 93 27.07 -3.68 -5.76
CA ILE A 93 27.56 -4.23 -7.02
C ILE A 93 27.53 -5.75 -6.87
N ALA A 94 26.36 -6.31 -7.10
CA ALA A 94 26.09 -7.67 -7.56
C ALA A 94 24.58 -7.78 -7.75
N ASN A 95 24.14 -8.27 -8.91
CA ASN A 95 22.75 -8.44 -9.38
C ASN A 95 22.08 -7.27 -10.10
N GLN A 96 22.54 -7.00 -11.32
CA GLN A 96 21.64 -6.74 -12.45
C GLN A 96 22.20 -7.47 -13.67
N ASN A 97 21.75 -8.71 -13.86
CA ASN A 97 21.65 -9.42 -15.16
C ASN A 97 21.09 -10.81 -14.88
N GLN A 98 19.77 -10.91 -14.81
CA GLN A 98 19.04 -12.18 -14.97
C GLN A 98 17.60 -11.83 -15.35
N THR A 99 17.35 -11.83 -16.66
CA THR A 99 16.02 -12.05 -17.24
C THR A 99 15.97 -13.51 -17.64
N ASP A 100 15.23 -14.32 -16.87
CA ASP A 100 14.91 -15.71 -17.19
C ASP A 100 13.75 -15.77 -18.20
N GLN A 101 13.96 -16.52 -19.29
CA GLN A 101 12.91 -17.23 -20.04
C GLN A 101 13.43 -18.64 -20.39
N PRO A 102 12.56 -19.66 -20.45
CA PRO A 102 12.95 -21.06 -20.24
C PRO A 102 13.38 -21.81 -21.51
N PHE A 103 14.15 -22.87 -21.27
CA PHE A 103 14.73 -23.82 -22.20
C PHE A 103 13.71 -24.60 -23.06
N THR A 104 14.05 -24.77 -24.34
CA THR A 104 13.78 -26.00 -25.13
C THR A 104 15.04 -26.39 -25.90
N GLY A 105 15.40 -27.67 -25.86
CA GLY A 105 16.74 -28.17 -26.15
C GLY A 105 17.09 -28.56 -27.60
N SER A 106 18.14 -29.39 -27.66
CA SER A 106 18.77 -30.11 -28.78
C SER A 106 19.99 -29.46 -29.45
N GLY A 107 21.16 -30.03 -29.12
CA GLY A 107 21.89 -30.90 -30.07
C GLY A 107 22.92 -30.28 -31.02
N MET A 108 24.14 -30.83 -30.92
CA MET A 108 25.15 -31.07 -31.98
C MET A 108 26.26 -30.03 -32.21
N HIS A 109 27.46 -30.46 -31.80
CA HIS A 109 28.79 -30.33 -32.42
C HIS A 109 29.05 -29.17 -33.39
N HIS A 110 30.07 -28.37 -33.09
CA HIS A 110 31.05 -27.89 -34.08
C HIS A 110 32.44 -27.78 -33.45
N SER A 111 33.42 -28.42 -34.09
CA SER A 111 34.85 -28.27 -33.85
C SER A 111 35.30 -26.86 -34.22
N ASN A 112 36.11 -26.19 -33.39
CA ASN A 112 37.15 -25.31 -33.94
C ASN A 112 38.25 -24.95 -32.92
N SER A 113 39.48 -25.05 -33.43
CA SER A 113 40.67 -24.26 -33.16
C SER A 113 41.10 -23.94 -31.71
N ASN A 114 42.32 -24.40 -31.39
CA ASN A 114 43.16 -23.91 -30.31
C ASN A 114 43.20 -22.37 -30.27
N GLN A 115 42.56 -21.79 -29.26
CA GLN A 115 42.98 -20.52 -28.66
C GLN A 115 43.30 -20.80 -27.19
N ASN A 116 44.56 -21.13 -26.92
CA ASN A 116 45.12 -20.99 -25.58
C ASN A 116 45.26 -19.48 -25.31
N MET A 117 44.16 -18.81 -24.98
CA MET A 117 44.24 -17.57 -24.21
C MET A 117 44.56 -17.99 -22.78
N SER A 118 45.69 -17.51 -22.23
CA SER A 118 46.02 -17.80 -20.85
C SER A 118 44.88 -17.29 -19.95
N VAL A 119 44.50 -18.08 -18.93
CA VAL A 119 43.52 -17.66 -17.91
C VAL A 119 43.94 -16.32 -17.26
N GLU A 120 45.25 -16.02 -17.26
CA GLU A 120 45.79 -14.73 -16.82
C GLU A 120 45.52 -13.57 -17.80
N GLU A 121 45.52 -13.80 -19.11
CA GLU A 121 45.19 -12.78 -20.12
C GLU A 121 43.69 -12.49 -20.14
N ALA A 122 42.85 -13.53 -19.98
CA ALA A 122 41.42 -13.37 -19.79
C ALA A 122 41.10 -12.58 -18.50
N ASN A 123 41.77 -12.91 -17.39
CA ASN A 123 41.61 -12.17 -16.12
C ASN A 123 42.14 -10.73 -16.19
N ARG A 124 43.23 -10.48 -16.95
CA ARG A 124 43.73 -9.12 -17.21
C ARG A 124 42.75 -8.31 -18.07
N GLY A 125 42.14 -8.90 -19.09
CA GLY A 125 41.09 -8.27 -19.89
C GLY A 125 39.89 -7.84 -19.05
N VAL A 126 39.40 -8.74 -18.19
CA VAL A 126 38.30 -8.44 -17.26
C VAL A 126 38.68 -7.33 -16.25
N ALA A 127 39.91 -7.31 -15.76
CA ALA A 127 40.37 -6.26 -14.85
C ALA A 127 40.45 -4.87 -15.52
N VAL A 128 40.88 -4.82 -16.78
CA VAL A 128 40.93 -3.58 -17.58
C VAL A 128 39.52 -3.06 -17.87
N GLU A 129 38.59 -3.91 -18.30
CA GLU A 129 37.19 -3.52 -18.52
C GLU A 129 36.51 -2.98 -17.26
N LYS A 130 36.81 -3.59 -16.11
CA LYS A 130 36.33 -3.10 -14.81
C LYS A 130 36.93 -1.74 -14.48
N LEU A 131 38.21 -1.53 -14.71
CA LEU A 131 38.87 -0.24 -14.49
C LEU A 131 38.27 0.85 -15.39
N ASP A 132 38.03 0.55 -16.66
CA ASP A 132 37.39 1.47 -17.60
C ASP A 132 35.95 1.79 -17.21
N SER A 133 35.21 0.80 -16.70
CA SER A 133 33.87 0.99 -16.16
C SER A 133 33.86 1.93 -14.96
N VAL A 134 34.81 1.77 -14.04
CA VAL A 134 34.98 2.66 -12.88
C VAL A 134 35.36 4.07 -13.32
N LYS A 135 36.24 4.22 -14.31
CA LYS A 135 36.63 5.52 -14.87
C LYS A 135 35.44 6.22 -15.52
N LYS A 136 34.67 5.51 -16.36
CA LYS A 136 33.46 6.04 -17.00
C LYS A 136 32.41 6.45 -15.96
N TRP A 137 32.22 5.63 -14.93
CA TRP A 137 31.33 5.95 -13.81
C TRP A 137 31.77 7.21 -13.06
N GLY A 138 33.07 7.35 -12.76
CA GLY A 138 33.61 8.52 -12.08
C GLY A 138 33.42 9.81 -12.87
N ILE A 139 33.69 9.76 -14.19
CA ILE A 139 33.46 10.89 -15.10
C ILE A 139 31.98 11.25 -15.16
N ASN A 140 31.10 10.25 -15.32
CA ASN A 140 29.65 10.45 -15.40
C ASN A 140 29.12 11.10 -14.11
N THR A 141 29.55 10.59 -12.96
CA THR A 141 29.18 11.10 -11.65
C THR A 141 29.63 12.54 -11.47
N TYR A 142 30.86 12.87 -11.88
CA TYR A 142 31.36 14.24 -11.85
C TYR A 142 30.52 15.18 -12.73
N LYS A 143 30.25 14.80 -13.99
CA LYS A 143 29.43 15.60 -14.92
C LYS A 143 28.04 15.86 -14.34
N CYS A 144 27.36 14.82 -13.84
CA CYS A 144 26.02 14.94 -13.24
C CYS A 144 26.04 15.80 -11.97
N THR A 145 27.08 15.68 -11.15
CA THR A 145 27.24 16.51 -9.95
C THR A 145 27.44 17.97 -10.32
N LYS A 146 28.33 18.26 -11.29
CA LYS A 146 28.54 19.62 -11.84
C LYS A 146 27.21 20.19 -12.35
N GLN A 147 26.47 19.42 -13.15
CA GLN A 147 25.18 19.82 -13.69
C GLN A 147 24.14 20.10 -12.60
N MET A 148 24.02 19.23 -11.60
CA MET A 148 23.08 19.40 -10.49
C MET A 148 23.33 20.70 -9.71
N PHE A 149 24.60 21.01 -9.42
CA PHE A 149 24.95 22.27 -8.77
C PHE A 149 24.69 23.47 -9.69
N SER A 150 25.03 23.36 -10.98
CA SER A 150 24.75 24.42 -11.96
C SER A 150 23.26 24.75 -12.04
N GLU A 151 22.37 23.75 -12.09
CA GLU A 151 20.91 23.94 -12.04
C GLU A 151 20.48 24.66 -10.75
N ARG A 152 20.95 24.19 -9.59
CA ARG A 152 20.58 24.79 -8.29
C ARG A 152 21.00 26.24 -8.12
N PHE A 153 22.12 26.64 -8.72
CA PHE A 153 22.62 28.01 -8.68
C PHE A 153 22.10 28.87 -9.84
N GLY A 154 21.18 28.36 -10.67
CA GLY A 154 20.63 29.08 -11.83
C GLY A 154 21.64 29.33 -12.94
N ARG A 155 22.74 28.57 -12.97
CA ARG A 155 23.83 28.67 -13.96
C ARG A 155 23.76 27.59 -15.05
N GLY A 156 22.95 26.55 -14.84
CA GLY A 156 22.76 25.42 -15.76
C GLY A 156 21.37 25.41 -16.37
N SER A 157 21.26 25.08 -17.66
CA SER A 157 19.97 24.84 -18.30
C SER A 157 19.41 23.49 -17.85
N ARG A 158 18.12 23.49 -17.47
CA ARG A 158 17.36 22.33 -17.01
C ARG A 158 16.35 21.92 -18.07
N THR A 159 16.36 20.66 -18.46
CA THR A 159 15.29 20.08 -19.28
C THR A 159 14.02 19.90 -18.43
N VAL A 160 12.88 20.38 -18.94
CA VAL A 160 11.59 20.42 -18.23
C VAL A 160 10.50 19.86 -19.15
N ASP A 161 9.70 18.94 -18.60
CA ASP A 161 8.45 18.49 -19.20
C ASP A 161 7.32 18.81 -18.22
N LEU A 162 6.63 19.93 -18.47
CA LEU A 162 5.64 20.47 -17.53
C LEU A 162 4.44 19.53 -17.32
N GLU A 163 4.01 18.85 -18.38
CA GLU A 163 2.88 17.92 -18.31
C GLU A 163 3.26 16.69 -17.51
N LEU A 164 4.42 16.10 -17.81
CA LEU A 164 4.88 14.90 -17.11
C LEU A 164 5.21 15.20 -15.64
N GLU A 165 5.81 16.37 -15.35
CA GLU A 165 6.06 16.81 -13.96
C GLU A 165 4.75 16.95 -13.17
N ALA A 166 3.72 17.57 -13.77
CA ALA A 166 2.41 17.68 -13.14
C ALA A 166 1.79 16.31 -12.85
N GLN A 167 1.88 15.35 -13.79
CA GLN A 167 1.37 13.99 -13.59
C GLN A 167 2.14 13.24 -12.48
N ILE A 168 3.47 13.40 -12.43
CA ILE A 168 4.32 12.82 -11.38
C ILE A 168 3.95 13.38 -10.00
N ASP A 169 3.69 14.69 -9.90
CA ASP A 169 3.31 15.32 -8.64
C ASP A 169 1.94 14.85 -8.15
N VAL A 170 0.98 14.68 -9.06
CA VAL A 170 -0.32 14.07 -8.76
C VAL A 170 -0.16 12.63 -8.26
N LEU A 171 0.71 11.83 -8.88
CA LEU A 171 1.02 10.47 -8.40
C LEU A 171 1.61 10.50 -6.99
N ARG A 172 2.62 11.34 -6.73
CA ARG A 172 3.26 11.47 -5.42
C ARG A 172 2.27 11.88 -4.35
N ASP A 173 1.36 12.81 -4.66
CA ASP A 173 0.30 13.24 -3.75
C ASP A 173 -0.72 12.15 -3.48
N THR A 174 -1.15 11.45 -4.54
CA THR A 174 -2.07 10.31 -4.44
C THR A 174 -1.48 9.20 -3.58
N LYS A 175 -0.20 8.84 -3.77
CA LYS A 175 0.49 7.85 -2.93
C LYS A 175 0.48 8.26 -1.46
N ARG A 176 0.86 9.51 -1.15
CA ARG A 176 0.84 10.04 0.24
C ARG A 176 -0.55 9.95 0.87
N LYS A 177 -1.60 10.28 0.12
CA LYS A 177 -2.99 10.16 0.59
C LYS A 177 -3.37 8.71 0.87
N TYR A 178 -3.00 7.77 0.00
CA TYR A 178 -3.30 6.36 0.19
C TYR A 178 -2.49 5.72 1.32
N GLU A 179 -1.25 6.16 1.56
CA GLU A 179 -0.49 5.80 2.76
C GLU A 179 -1.19 6.27 4.04
N SER A 180 -1.79 7.46 4.04
CA SER A 180 -2.60 7.93 5.17
C SER A 180 -3.84 7.06 5.38
N VAL A 181 -4.54 6.69 4.30
CA VAL A 181 -5.68 5.74 4.38
C VAL A 181 -5.22 4.41 4.96
N LEU A 182 -4.12 3.84 4.45
CA LEU A 182 -3.56 2.57 4.93
C LEU A 182 -3.20 2.62 6.41
N ARG A 183 -2.62 3.73 6.88
CA ARG A 183 -2.30 3.95 8.30
C ARG A 183 -3.56 3.99 9.15
N LEU A 184 -4.58 4.73 8.71
CA LEU A 184 -5.84 4.86 9.45
C LEU A 184 -6.62 3.55 9.49
N THR A 185 -6.70 2.80 8.39
CA THR A 185 -7.40 1.52 8.36
C THR A 185 -6.65 0.45 9.13
N SER A 186 -5.32 0.43 9.12
CA SER A 186 -4.54 -0.45 9.99
C SER A 186 -4.76 -0.16 11.49
N ALA A 187 -4.82 1.12 11.86
CA ALA A 187 -5.15 1.52 13.23
C ALA A 187 -6.58 1.12 13.61
N LEU A 188 -7.55 1.32 12.71
CA LEU A 188 -8.93 0.88 12.88
C LEU A 188 -9.00 -0.63 13.11
N THR A 189 -8.32 -1.44 12.27
CA THR A 189 -8.27 -2.89 12.44
C THR A 189 -7.72 -3.29 13.81
N SER A 190 -6.62 -2.66 14.25
CA SER A 190 -6.00 -2.97 15.54
C SER A 190 -6.92 -2.62 16.71
N HIS A 191 -7.56 -1.44 16.69
CA HIS A 191 -8.49 -1.04 17.73
C HIS A 191 -9.73 -1.94 17.76
N PHE A 192 -10.29 -2.24 16.59
CA PHE A 192 -11.47 -3.09 16.47
C PHE A 192 -11.16 -4.53 16.90
N TYR A 193 -9.96 -5.04 16.61
CA TYR A 193 -9.50 -6.33 17.11
C TYR A 193 -9.51 -6.36 18.65
N ASN A 194 -8.90 -5.36 19.30
CA ASN A 194 -8.88 -5.28 20.76
C ASN A 194 -10.30 -5.16 21.36
N MET A 195 -11.19 -4.45 20.66
CA MET A 195 -12.60 -4.35 21.06
C MET A 195 -13.28 -5.73 21.00
N VAL A 196 -13.13 -6.47 19.91
CA VAL A 196 -13.69 -7.83 19.76
C VAL A 196 -13.14 -8.77 20.84
N GLN A 197 -11.83 -8.72 21.15
CA GLN A 197 -11.26 -9.52 22.23
C GLN A 197 -11.86 -9.17 23.60
N THR A 198 -12.11 -7.88 23.85
CA THR A 198 -12.74 -7.43 25.10
C THR A 198 -14.20 -7.86 25.17
N GLN A 199 -14.94 -7.77 24.06
CA GLN A 199 -16.32 -8.26 23.96
C GLN A 199 -16.37 -9.77 24.25
N GLN A 200 -15.40 -10.55 23.76
CA GLN A 200 -15.34 -11.99 24.01
C GLN A 200 -15.17 -12.28 25.50
N ALA A 201 -14.17 -11.65 26.15
CA ALA A 201 -13.93 -11.83 27.58
C ALA A 201 -15.14 -11.38 28.44
N LEU A 202 -15.80 -10.30 28.02
CA LEU A 202 -17.01 -9.82 28.69
C LEU A 202 -18.17 -10.81 28.53
N GLY A 203 -18.37 -11.36 27.34
CA GLY A 203 -19.38 -12.38 27.06
C GLY A 203 -19.16 -13.66 27.88
N ASP A 204 -17.92 -14.11 28.01
CA ASP A 204 -17.56 -15.28 28.81
C ASP A 204 -17.80 -15.02 30.31
N THR A 205 -17.45 -13.83 30.80
CA THR A 205 -17.70 -13.42 32.20
C THR A 205 -19.19 -13.36 32.50
N PHE A 206 -20.01 -12.79 31.60
CA PHE A 206 -21.45 -12.77 31.78
C PHE A 206 -22.07 -14.18 31.73
N ALA A 207 -21.58 -15.06 30.86
CA ALA A 207 -22.07 -16.44 30.81
C ALA A 207 -21.79 -17.19 32.12
N ASP A 208 -20.62 -16.98 32.72
CA ASP A 208 -20.24 -17.56 34.02
C ASP A 208 -21.13 -17.04 35.17
N LEU A 209 -21.35 -15.72 35.21
CA LEU A 209 -22.21 -15.10 36.22
C LEU A 209 -23.69 -15.53 36.08
N SER A 210 -24.18 -15.69 34.85
CA SER A 210 -25.53 -16.21 34.59
C SER A 210 -25.75 -17.58 35.24
N GLN A 211 -24.75 -18.46 35.23
CA GLN A 211 -24.84 -19.78 35.85
C GLN A 211 -24.73 -19.76 37.38
N LYS A 212 -24.04 -18.76 37.93
CA LYS A 212 -23.70 -18.66 39.36
C LYS A 212 -24.62 -17.76 40.17
N SER A 213 -25.43 -16.92 39.51
CA SER A 213 -26.35 -15.98 40.15
C SER A 213 -27.78 -16.23 39.66
N PRO A 214 -28.52 -17.19 40.27
CA PRO A 214 -29.88 -17.53 39.85
C PRO A 214 -30.83 -16.34 39.82
N GLU A 215 -30.64 -15.35 40.69
CA GLU A 215 -31.47 -14.15 40.77
C GLU A 215 -31.26 -13.17 39.62
N LEU A 216 -30.13 -13.26 38.91
CA LEU A 216 -29.73 -12.39 37.79
C LEU A 216 -29.41 -13.19 36.52
N ARG A 217 -29.85 -14.45 36.49
CA ARG A 217 -29.45 -15.41 35.47
C ARG A 217 -29.80 -14.92 34.06
N ASP A 218 -31.00 -14.39 33.91
CA ASP A 218 -31.54 -13.99 32.61
C ASP A 218 -30.84 -12.71 32.12
N GLU A 219 -30.64 -11.72 32.98
CA GLU A 219 -29.95 -10.48 32.65
C GLU A 219 -28.52 -10.73 32.20
N PHE A 220 -27.77 -11.53 32.95
CA PHE A 220 -26.42 -11.93 32.55
C PHE A 220 -26.43 -12.79 31.28
N GLY A 221 -27.41 -13.69 31.12
CA GLY A 221 -27.56 -14.52 29.94
C GLY A 221 -27.79 -13.70 28.66
N TYR A 222 -28.72 -12.73 28.68
CA TYR A 222 -28.99 -11.86 27.54
C TYR A 222 -27.78 -11.02 27.13
N ASN A 223 -27.04 -10.50 28.11
CA ASN A 223 -25.81 -9.74 27.84
C ASN A 223 -24.70 -10.64 27.29
N ALA A 224 -24.54 -11.86 27.81
CA ALA A 224 -23.56 -12.82 27.31
C ALA A 224 -23.79 -13.14 25.83
N GLU A 225 -25.04 -13.46 25.45
CA GLU A 225 -25.38 -13.79 24.07
C GLU A 225 -25.23 -12.59 23.13
N THR A 226 -25.56 -11.38 23.59
CA THR A 226 -25.32 -10.16 22.81
C THR A 226 -23.84 -9.97 22.51
N GLN A 227 -22.96 -10.15 23.50
CA GLN A 227 -21.51 -10.00 23.29
C GLN A 227 -20.96 -11.09 22.36
N LYS A 228 -21.37 -12.36 22.52
CA LYS A 228 -20.95 -13.44 21.62
C LYS A 228 -21.33 -13.19 20.16
N LEU A 229 -22.53 -12.67 19.92
CA LEU A 229 -22.98 -12.31 18.57
C LEU A 229 -22.11 -11.19 17.98
N LEU A 230 -21.86 -10.13 18.76
CA LEU A 230 -20.99 -9.03 18.33
C LEU A 230 -19.57 -9.51 18.01
N CYS A 231 -19.03 -10.45 18.78
CA CYS A 231 -17.74 -11.08 18.50
C CYS A 231 -17.75 -11.83 17.17
N ARG A 232 -18.73 -12.73 16.95
CA ARG A 232 -18.82 -13.51 15.71
C ARG A 232 -18.92 -12.62 14.47
N ASN A 233 -19.77 -11.60 14.51
CA ASN A 233 -19.89 -10.63 13.41
C ASN A 233 -18.62 -9.77 13.28
N GLY A 234 -17.98 -9.46 14.41
CA GLY A 234 -16.74 -8.69 14.46
C GLY A 234 -15.55 -9.42 13.83
N GLU A 235 -15.44 -10.73 14.01
CA GLU A 235 -14.40 -11.56 13.37
C GLU A 235 -14.52 -11.53 11.84
N VAL A 236 -15.74 -11.62 11.31
CA VAL A 236 -16.01 -11.51 9.87
C VAL A 236 -15.61 -10.13 9.35
N LEU A 237 -16.00 -9.06 10.05
CA LEU A 237 -15.62 -7.69 9.67
C LEU A 237 -14.09 -7.49 9.74
N LEU A 238 -13.41 -8.02 10.77
CA LEU A 238 -11.95 -7.99 10.87
C LEU A 238 -11.30 -8.63 9.65
N GLY A 239 -11.81 -9.77 9.18
CA GLY A 239 -11.35 -10.41 7.94
C GLY A 239 -11.47 -9.48 6.74
N ALA A 240 -12.62 -8.83 6.57
CA ALA A 240 -12.86 -7.89 5.47
C ALA A 240 -11.95 -6.66 5.51
N ILE A 241 -11.75 -6.05 6.69
CA ILE A 241 -10.87 -4.89 6.83
C ILE A 241 -9.40 -5.28 6.59
N ASN A 242 -8.95 -6.45 7.07
CA ASN A 242 -7.59 -6.93 6.81
C ASN A 242 -7.35 -7.19 5.31
N PHE A 243 -8.35 -7.72 4.59
CA PHE A 243 -8.29 -7.89 3.14
C PHE A 243 -8.18 -6.55 2.42
N PHE A 244 -8.95 -5.54 2.83
CA PHE A 244 -8.84 -4.17 2.32
C PHE A 244 -7.43 -3.61 2.55
N VAL A 245 -6.92 -3.65 3.79
CA VAL A 245 -5.58 -3.17 4.16
C VAL A 245 -4.50 -3.83 3.29
N SER A 246 -4.56 -5.14 3.09
CA SER A 246 -3.60 -5.90 2.28
C SER A 246 -3.63 -5.49 0.80
N SER A 247 -4.83 -5.25 0.27
CA SER A 247 -5.04 -4.83 -1.13
C SER A 247 -4.51 -3.42 -1.36
N ILE A 248 -4.82 -2.47 -0.46
CA ILE A 248 -4.30 -1.09 -0.54
C ILE A 248 -2.78 -1.07 -0.35
N ASN A 249 -2.25 -1.87 0.58
CA ASN A 249 -0.80 -2.00 0.75
C ASN A 249 -0.11 -2.48 -0.52
N THR A 250 -0.70 -3.42 -1.26
CA THR A 250 -0.15 -3.89 -2.54
C THR A 250 -0.17 -2.77 -3.59
N LEU A 251 -1.29 -2.06 -3.73
CA LEU A 251 -1.38 -0.93 -4.67
C LEU A 251 -0.32 0.14 -4.36
N VAL A 252 -0.17 0.52 -3.09
CA VAL A 252 0.73 1.62 -2.67
C VAL A 252 2.19 1.21 -2.67
N ASN A 253 2.54 0.09 -2.03
CA ASN A 253 3.93 -0.28 -1.76
C ASN A 253 4.53 -1.21 -2.83
N LYS A 254 3.73 -1.73 -3.76
CA LYS A 254 4.23 -2.49 -4.91
C LYS A 254 3.94 -1.76 -6.23
N THR A 255 2.67 -1.55 -6.56
CA THR A 255 2.29 -1.03 -7.88
C THR A 255 2.73 0.42 -8.11
N MET A 256 2.42 1.32 -7.16
CA MET A 256 2.86 2.73 -7.27
C MET A 256 4.39 2.86 -7.13
N GLU A 257 5.03 2.05 -6.27
CA GLU A 257 6.48 2.11 -6.08
C GLU A 257 7.25 1.65 -7.33
N ASP A 258 6.74 0.66 -8.09
CA ASP A 258 7.32 0.26 -9.38
C ASP A 258 7.33 1.43 -10.39
N THR A 259 6.23 2.20 -10.46
CA THR A 259 6.16 3.39 -11.32
C THR A 259 7.09 4.50 -10.81
N LEU A 260 7.14 4.74 -9.50
CA LEU A 260 8.07 5.70 -8.90
C LEU A 260 9.54 5.32 -9.11
N MET A 261 9.86 4.03 -9.18
CA MET A 261 11.20 3.58 -9.51
C MET A 261 11.57 3.95 -10.95
N THR A 262 10.67 3.77 -11.91
CA THR A 262 10.89 4.22 -13.29
C THR A 262 11.00 5.75 -13.38
N ILE A 263 10.23 6.50 -12.60
CA ILE A 263 10.37 7.97 -12.50
C ILE A 263 11.76 8.36 -11.99
N LYS A 264 12.29 7.69 -10.95
CA LYS A 264 13.66 7.95 -10.46
C LYS A 264 14.71 7.71 -11.54
N LEU A 265 14.54 6.67 -12.37
CA LEU A 265 15.43 6.39 -13.49
C LEU A 265 15.33 7.47 -14.57
N TYR A 266 14.12 7.93 -14.88
CA TYR A 266 13.87 9.05 -15.79
C TYR A 266 14.52 10.35 -15.31
N GLU A 267 14.34 10.73 -14.04
CA GLU A 267 14.94 11.93 -13.44
C GLU A 267 16.47 11.88 -13.49
N ALA A 268 17.06 10.71 -13.23
CA ALA A 268 18.50 10.49 -13.36
C ALA A 268 18.98 10.61 -14.82
N ALA A 269 18.27 10.00 -15.77
CA ALA A 269 18.59 10.08 -17.20
C ALA A 269 18.46 11.50 -17.75
N ARG A 270 17.48 12.28 -17.26
CA ARG A 270 17.34 13.71 -17.57
C ARG A 270 18.55 14.51 -17.10
N LEU A 271 19.02 14.27 -15.88
CA LEU A 271 20.23 14.92 -15.36
C LEU A 271 21.48 14.54 -16.16
N GLU A 272 21.63 13.26 -16.53
CA GLU A 272 22.71 12.81 -17.41
C GLU A 272 22.63 13.48 -18.79
N PHE A 273 21.45 13.52 -19.40
CA PHE A 273 21.22 14.20 -20.68
C PHE A 273 21.66 15.68 -20.63
N ASP A 274 21.20 16.43 -19.63
CA ASP A 274 21.60 17.84 -19.47
C ASP A 274 23.10 18.00 -19.23
N ALA A 275 23.73 17.10 -18.48
CA ALA A 275 25.15 17.16 -18.21
C ALA A 275 26.02 16.93 -19.46
N TYR A 276 25.64 15.98 -20.33
CA TYR A 276 26.36 15.75 -21.59
C TYR A 276 26.04 16.80 -22.65
N ARG A 277 24.84 17.37 -22.62
CA ARG A 277 24.50 18.53 -23.45
C ARG A 277 25.39 19.73 -23.12
N ALA A 278 25.48 20.09 -21.84
CA ALA A 278 26.32 21.20 -21.38
C ALA A 278 27.82 20.98 -21.71
N ASP A 279 28.32 19.76 -21.55
CA ASP A 279 29.71 19.42 -21.88
C ASP A 279 29.99 19.53 -23.39
N LEU A 280 29.06 19.08 -24.24
CA LEU A 280 29.15 19.23 -25.69
C LEU A 280 29.10 20.70 -26.13
N GLU A 281 28.22 21.50 -25.52
CA GLU A 281 28.13 22.96 -25.73
C GLU A 281 29.45 23.64 -25.32
N GLU A 282 30.00 23.32 -24.14
CA GLU A 282 31.26 23.86 -23.62
C GLU A 282 32.44 23.52 -24.56
N LEU A 283 32.54 22.27 -25.02
CA LEU A 283 33.58 21.85 -25.97
C LEU A 283 33.44 22.56 -27.32
N SER A 284 32.21 22.82 -27.76
CA SER A 284 31.93 23.44 -29.06
C SER A 284 32.32 24.93 -29.11
N LEU A 285 32.45 25.59 -27.97
CA LEU A 285 32.94 26.97 -27.88
C LEU A 285 34.47 27.06 -27.93
N GLY A 286 35.17 25.92 -27.81
CA GLY A 286 36.63 25.87 -27.83
C GLY A 286 37.26 25.99 -29.23
N PRO A 287 38.60 26.11 -29.30
CA PRO A 287 39.34 26.15 -30.56
C PRO A 287 39.08 24.92 -31.44
N ARG A 288 39.00 25.12 -32.76
CA ARG A 288 38.65 24.05 -33.72
C ARG A 288 39.89 23.31 -34.27
N ASP A 289 40.82 22.93 -33.39
CA ASP A 289 41.97 22.12 -33.80
C ASP A 289 41.63 20.63 -33.98
N ALA A 290 42.52 19.87 -34.61
CA ALA A 290 42.28 18.46 -34.96
C ALA A 290 41.98 17.59 -33.72
N ALA A 291 42.65 17.83 -32.59
CA ALA A 291 42.43 17.07 -31.36
C ALA A 291 41.07 17.39 -30.72
N THR A 292 40.66 18.65 -30.77
CA THR A 292 39.36 19.11 -30.27
C THR A 292 38.23 18.63 -31.16
N MET A 293 38.44 18.52 -32.48
CA MET A 293 37.45 17.93 -33.41
C MET A 293 37.13 16.48 -33.05
N VAL A 294 38.15 15.66 -32.79
CA VAL A 294 37.95 14.27 -32.36
C VAL A 294 37.19 14.21 -31.03
N ARG A 295 37.51 15.08 -30.07
CA ARG A 295 36.79 15.13 -28.78
C ARG A 295 35.32 15.54 -28.93
N ILE A 296 35.03 16.49 -29.83
CA ILE A 296 33.67 16.92 -30.11
C ILE A 296 32.87 15.79 -30.75
N GLU A 297 33.45 15.05 -31.69
CA GLU A 297 32.80 13.89 -32.30
C GLU A 297 32.46 12.82 -31.26
N VAL A 298 33.39 12.49 -30.36
CA VAL A 298 33.15 11.54 -29.26
C VAL A 298 32.07 12.07 -28.30
N SER A 299 32.11 13.35 -27.94
CA SER A 299 31.11 13.96 -27.06
C SER A 299 29.72 13.97 -27.71
N GLN A 300 29.64 14.21 -29.01
CA GLN A 300 28.40 14.17 -29.79
C GLN A 300 27.76 12.77 -29.74
N GLN A 301 28.56 11.71 -29.91
CA GLN A 301 28.08 10.34 -29.80
C GLN A 301 27.57 10.03 -28.39
N GLN A 302 28.29 10.47 -27.35
CA GLN A 302 27.87 10.27 -25.96
C GLN A 302 26.59 11.03 -25.62
N TYR A 303 26.45 12.28 -26.09
CA TYR A 303 25.23 13.07 -25.97
C TYR A 303 24.05 12.34 -26.62
N GLN A 304 24.23 11.80 -27.82
CA GLN A 304 23.18 11.05 -28.51
C GLN A 304 22.70 9.83 -27.72
N VAL A 305 23.63 9.07 -27.13
CA VAL A 305 23.29 7.93 -26.25
C VAL A 305 22.47 8.37 -25.05
N GLN A 306 22.82 9.49 -24.40
CA GLN A 306 22.04 9.99 -23.25
C GLN A 306 20.69 10.55 -23.67
N ARG A 307 20.59 11.19 -24.83
CA ARG A 307 19.31 11.65 -25.39
C ARG A 307 18.37 10.48 -25.64
N ASP A 308 18.85 9.42 -26.28
CA ASP A 308 18.02 8.25 -26.58
C ASP A 308 17.61 7.50 -25.30
N LYS A 309 18.47 7.49 -24.28
CA LYS A 309 18.13 6.97 -22.94
C LYS A 309 17.05 7.80 -22.27
N TYR A 310 17.18 9.12 -22.28
CA TYR A 310 16.22 10.06 -21.71
C TYR A 310 14.85 9.95 -22.38
N GLU A 311 14.78 10.01 -23.72
CA GLU A 311 13.51 9.93 -24.46
C GLU A 311 12.82 8.58 -24.27
N ARG A 312 13.58 7.47 -24.23
CA ARG A 312 13.02 6.15 -23.91
C ARG A 312 12.38 6.13 -22.53
N LEU A 313 13.10 6.58 -21.50
CA LEU A 313 12.58 6.59 -20.13
C LEU A 313 11.41 7.57 -19.95
N ARG A 314 11.40 8.69 -20.68
CA ARG A 314 10.28 9.62 -20.74
C ARG A 314 9.02 8.94 -21.27
N SER A 315 9.15 8.19 -22.37
CA SER A 315 8.07 7.36 -22.92
C SER A 315 7.62 6.29 -21.93
N ASP A 316 8.56 5.57 -21.31
CA ASP A 316 8.25 4.51 -20.34
C ASP A 316 7.45 5.04 -19.14
N VAL A 317 7.85 6.20 -18.58
CA VAL A 317 7.10 6.85 -17.49
C VAL A 317 5.70 7.23 -17.94
N THR A 318 5.56 7.83 -19.13
CA THR A 318 4.25 8.25 -19.67
C THR A 318 3.30 7.05 -19.81
N ILE A 319 3.81 5.93 -20.32
CA ILE A 319 3.05 4.69 -20.47
C ILE A 319 2.70 4.10 -19.10
N LYS A 320 3.66 3.99 -18.19
CA LYS A 320 3.43 3.45 -16.84
C LYS A 320 2.41 4.26 -16.05
N LEU A 321 2.44 5.60 -16.14
CA LEU A 321 1.45 6.45 -15.49
C LEU A 321 0.02 6.16 -15.96
N LYS A 322 -0.19 5.95 -17.27
CA LYS A 322 -1.50 5.58 -17.82
C LYS A 322 -1.98 4.23 -17.29
N PHE A 323 -1.14 3.19 -17.37
CA PHE A 323 -1.48 1.87 -16.83
C PHE A 323 -1.73 1.88 -15.33
N LEU A 324 -0.94 2.65 -14.58
CA LEU A 324 -1.12 2.81 -13.14
C LEU A 324 -2.46 3.47 -12.82
N GLU A 325 -2.86 4.51 -13.57
CA GLU A 325 -4.12 5.19 -13.35
C GLU A 325 -5.31 4.25 -13.55
N GLU A 326 -5.33 3.48 -14.65
CA GLU A 326 -6.36 2.48 -14.90
C GLU A 326 -6.40 1.41 -13.81
N ASN A 327 -5.24 0.86 -13.41
CA ASN A 327 -5.16 -0.15 -12.38
C ASN A 327 -5.62 0.40 -11.02
N LYS A 328 -5.19 1.62 -10.67
CA LYS A 328 -5.56 2.31 -9.44
C LYS A 328 -7.07 2.48 -9.35
N VAL A 329 -7.72 2.98 -10.40
CA VAL A 329 -9.18 3.16 -10.43
C VAL A 329 -9.89 1.83 -10.23
N LYS A 330 -9.51 0.78 -10.97
CA LYS A 330 -10.11 -0.56 -10.86
C LYS A 330 -9.98 -1.14 -9.45
N VAL A 331 -8.77 -1.12 -8.89
CA VAL A 331 -8.51 -1.64 -7.53
C VAL A 331 -9.30 -0.84 -6.50
N MET A 332 -9.21 0.49 -6.54
CA MET A 332 -9.85 1.34 -5.53
C MET A 332 -11.38 1.25 -5.59
N HIS A 333 -11.97 1.21 -6.78
CA HIS A 333 -13.41 1.02 -6.93
C HIS A 333 -13.88 -0.25 -6.21
N LYS A 334 -13.26 -1.39 -6.52
CA LYS A 334 -13.59 -2.68 -5.90
C LYS A 334 -13.35 -2.66 -4.39
N GLN A 335 -12.20 -2.17 -3.94
CA GLN A 335 -11.82 -2.23 -2.53
C GLN A 335 -12.67 -1.28 -1.66
N LEU A 336 -12.97 -0.07 -2.14
CA LEU A 336 -13.83 0.87 -1.42
C LEU A 336 -15.25 0.32 -1.28
N LEU A 337 -15.79 -0.30 -2.33
CA LEU A 337 -17.12 -0.90 -2.29
C LEU A 337 -17.18 -2.08 -1.31
N LEU A 338 -16.22 -3.00 -1.37
CA LEU A 338 -16.15 -4.13 -0.45
C LEU A 338 -16.00 -3.68 1.01
N PHE A 339 -15.17 -2.66 1.26
CA PHE A 339 -15.01 -2.07 2.59
C PHE A 339 -16.32 -1.47 3.10
N HIS A 340 -17.00 -0.66 2.28
CA HIS A 340 -18.29 -0.08 2.63
C HIS A 340 -19.33 -1.17 2.92
N ASN A 341 -19.48 -2.16 2.03
CA ASN A 341 -20.45 -3.23 2.17
C ASN A 341 -20.22 -4.04 3.45
N ALA A 342 -18.97 -4.36 3.78
CA ALA A 342 -18.63 -5.07 5.00
C ALA A 342 -19.01 -4.27 6.26
N ILE A 343 -18.70 -2.97 6.29
CA ILE A 343 -19.03 -2.08 7.40
C ILE A 343 -20.56 -1.98 7.56
N SER A 344 -21.27 -1.70 6.47
CA SER A 344 -22.73 -1.60 6.46
C SER A 344 -23.40 -2.91 6.90
N ALA A 345 -22.93 -4.05 6.40
CA ALA A 345 -23.44 -5.36 6.77
C ALA A 345 -23.23 -5.69 8.26
N TYR A 346 -22.06 -5.33 8.82
CA TYR A 346 -21.80 -5.50 10.26
C TYR A 346 -22.82 -4.72 11.10
N PHE A 347 -23.02 -3.43 10.82
CA PHE A 347 -23.95 -2.61 11.60
C PHE A 347 -25.42 -3.01 11.38
N ALA A 348 -25.83 -3.29 10.15
CA ALA A 348 -27.18 -3.73 9.84
C ALA A 348 -27.50 -5.10 10.45
N GLY A 349 -26.56 -6.06 10.37
CA GLY A 349 -26.69 -7.39 10.96
C GLY A 349 -26.83 -7.36 12.49
N ASN A 350 -26.23 -6.35 13.14
CA ASN A 350 -26.34 -6.15 14.58
C ASN A 350 -27.57 -5.31 15.00
N GLN A 351 -28.17 -4.55 14.08
CA GLN A 351 -29.29 -3.64 14.37
C GLN A 351 -30.53 -4.38 14.89
N GLN A 352 -30.92 -5.49 14.24
CA GLN A 352 -32.12 -6.23 14.62
C GLN A 352 -32.05 -6.74 16.06
N GLN A 353 -30.88 -7.22 16.48
CA GLN A 353 -30.69 -7.70 17.85
C GLN A 353 -30.70 -6.55 18.85
N LEU A 354 -30.09 -5.42 18.50
CA LEU A 354 -30.12 -4.22 19.34
C LEU A 354 -31.56 -3.72 19.56
N GLU A 355 -32.39 -3.72 18.51
CA GLU A 355 -33.81 -3.36 18.60
C GLU A 355 -34.59 -4.34 19.49
N GLN A 356 -34.31 -5.64 19.42
CA GLN A 356 -34.95 -6.63 20.31
C GLN A 356 -34.56 -6.40 21.78
N THR A 357 -33.28 -6.17 22.06
CA THR A 357 -32.79 -5.87 23.42
C THR A 357 -33.42 -4.59 23.96
N LEU A 358 -33.53 -3.53 23.15
CA LEU A 358 -34.18 -2.27 23.55
C LEU A 358 -35.67 -2.45 23.86
N ARG A 359 -36.37 -3.32 23.12
CA ARG A 359 -37.77 -3.65 23.41
C ARG A 359 -37.93 -4.36 24.75
N GLN A 360 -36.98 -5.22 25.13
CA GLN A 360 -36.99 -5.88 26.44
C GLN A 360 -36.80 -4.89 27.60
N PHE A 361 -35.93 -3.89 27.45
CA PHE A 361 -35.80 -2.82 28.44
C PHE A 361 -37.11 -2.02 28.65
N ASN A 362 -37.91 -1.88 27.59
CA ASN A 362 -39.19 -1.15 27.65
C ASN A 362 -40.38 -2.02 28.12
N VAL A 363 -40.21 -3.34 28.28
CA VAL A 363 -41.28 -4.27 28.67
C VAL A 363 -40.86 -5.04 29.94
N LYS A 364 -41.06 -4.39 31.10
CA LYS A 364 -41.21 -4.97 32.46
C LYS A 364 -39.96 -5.60 33.13
N LEU A 365 -39.39 -4.84 34.07
CA LEU A 365 -39.07 -5.39 35.38
C LEU A 365 -40.39 -5.52 36.16
N LYS A 366 -41.00 -6.72 36.22
CA LYS A 366 -41.97 -7.02 37.28
C LYS A 366 -41.16 -7.26 38.56
N PRO A 367 -41.44 -6.55 39.67
CA PRO A 367 -40.68 -6.74 40.89
C PRO A 367 -40.88 -8.18 41.42
N PRO A 368 -39.83 -8.85 41.90
CA PRO A 368 -39.94 -10.20 42.43
C PRO A 368 -40.83 -10.16 43.69
N GLY A 369 -42.02 -10.77 43.61
CA GLY A 369 -42.99 -10.82 44.71
C GLY A 369 -44.46 -10.64 44.33
N SER A 370 -44.80 -10.40 43.05
CA SER A 370 -46.19 -10.12 42.64
C SER A 370 -47.17 -11.30 42.71
N ASP A 371 -46.71 -12.51 43.04
CA ASP A 371 -47.52 -13.73 42.95
C ASP A 371 -47.97 -14.27 44.32
N LYS A 372 -47.82 -13.48 45.40
CA LYS A 372 -48.42 -13.83 46.70
C LYS A 372 -49.58 -12.88 47.00
N PRO A 373 -50.84 -13.38 47.11
CA PRO A 373 -51.95 -12.53 47.51
C PRO A 373 -51.66 -11.96 48.90
N SER A 374 -51.92 -10.67 49.06
CA SER A 374 -51.80 -9.98 50.33
C SER A 374 -52.86 -10.54 51.27
N TRP A 375 -52.45 -11.02 52.46
CA TRP A 375 -53.35 -11.52 53.50
C TRP A 375 -54.42 -10.50 53.96
N LEU A 376 -54.29 -9.23 53.54
CA LEU A 376 -55.25 -8.16 53.80
C LEU A 376 -56.47 -8.13 52.87
N GLU A 377 -56.56 -8.99 51.85
CA GLU A 377 -57.74 -9.08 50.97
C GLU A 377 -58.80 -10.09 51.46
N GLU A 378 -58.60 -10.72 52.62
CA GLU A 378 -59.46 -11.79 53.15
C GLU A 378 -60.19 -11.40 54.46
N SER A 379 -60.65 -10.15 54.59
CA SER A 379 -61.45 -9.67 55.74
C SER A 379 -62.74 -8.96 55.37
#